data_AF-A0A3D0WRX7-F1
#
_entry.id   AF-A0A3D0WRX7-F1
#
_cell.length_a   1.000
_cell.length_b   1.000
_cell.length_c   1.000
_cell.angle_alpha   90.00
_cell.angle_beta   90.00
_cell.angle_gamma   90.00
#
_symmetry.space_group_name_H-M   'P 1'
#
loop_
_entity.id
_entity.type
_entity.pdbx_description
1 polymer ?
#
loop_
_entity_poly.entity_id
_entity_poly.type
_entity_poly.pdbx_seq_one_letter_code
_entity_poly.pdbx_strand_id
1 'polypeptide(L)'
;NIIMPEISSIYSVAKLSSELDKYASGQVIMTVRAPDTAAFINFLKENKEGIVNYILNKEMERTAQWLIKDSGTPQSHIKQVFGFNIYYPKGLSNITEHPNFYWATNSAGRARKDIVIYQFPYTSESVFEKDSLIAIRNRVLGQYITGSFD
;
A
#
# COMPACT_ATOMS: atom_id res chain seq x y z
N ASN A 1 -14.78 0.50 -5.96
CA ASN A 1 -15.20 -0.92 -5.87
C ASN A 1 -16.65 -0.99 -5.43
N ILE A 2 -17.45 -1.83 -6.08
CA ILE A 2 -18.90 -1.92 -5.87
C ILE A 2 -19.27 -3.39 -5.65
N ILE A 3 -20.11 -3.66 -4.66
CA ILE A 3 -20.75 -4.97 -4.48
C ILE A 3 -22.24 -4.80 -4.77
N MET A 4 -22.75 -5.56 -5.74
CA MET A 4 -24.13 -5.52 -6.19
C MET A 4 -24.87 -6.78 -5.75
N PRO A 5 -25.97 -6.66 -4.99
CA PRO A 5 -26.86 -7.78 -4.75
C PRO A 5 -27.72 -8.03 -5.99
N GLU A 6 -27.88 -9.29 -6.36
CA GLU A 6 -28.86 -9.72 -7.34
C GLU A 6 -29.69 -10.86 -6.74
N ILE A 7 -30.82 -10.49 -6.13
CA ILE A 7 -31.66 -11.42 -5.37
C ILE A 7 -32.89 -11.77 -6.21
N SER A 8 -33.05 -13.06 -6.52
CA SER A 8 -34.17 -13.56 -7.30
C SER A 8 -34.34 -15.06 -7.09
N SER A 9 -35.59 -15.52 -7.01
CA SER A 9 -35.93 -16.95 -6.84
C SER A 9 -35.55 -17.83 -8.04
N ILE A 10 -35.08 -17.24 -9.15
CA ILE A 10 -34.51 -18.00 -10.28
C ILE A 10 -33.16 -18.65 -9.94
N TYR A 11 -32.47 -18.15 -8.91
CA TYR A 11 -31.20 -18.68 -8.45
C TYR A 11 -31.42 -19.79 -7.44
N SER A 12 -30.69 -20.90 -7.56
CA SER A 12 -30.77 -22.02 -6.63
C SER A 12 -29.77 -21.92 -5.47
N VAL A 13 -28.65 -21.23 -5.67
CA VAL A 13 -27.57 -21.07 -4.69
C VAL A 13 -26.91 -19.70 -4.82
N ALA A 14 -26.34 -19.21 -3.71
CA ALA A 14 -25.59 -17.96 -3.72
C ALA A 14 -24.24 -18.13 -4.43
N LYS A 15 -23.90 -17.22 -5.36
CA LYS A 15 -22.63 -17.23 -6.10
C LYS A 15 -22.12 -15.81 -6.34
N LEU A 16 -20.80 -15.66 -6.26
CA LEU A 16 -20.08 -14.43 -6.59
C LEU A 16 -19.50 -14.50 -8.01
N SER A 17 -19.66 -13.41 -8.76
CA SER A 17 -18.88 -13.13 -9.96
C SER A 17 -18.21 -11.76 -9.85
N SER A 18 -17.03 -11.59 -10.44
CA SER A 18 -16.36 -10.29 -10.54
C SER A 18 -16.20 -9.85 -11.99
N GLU A 19 -16.36 -8.56 -12.22
CA GLU A 19 -16.11 -7.88 -13.48
C GLU A 19 -15.15 -6.71 -13.20
N LEU A 20 -14.16 -6.54 -14.07
CA LEU A 20 -13.22 -5.42 -14.03
C LEU A 20 -13.59 -4.39 -15.11
N ASP A 21 -13.44 -3.12 -14.79
CA ASP A 21 -13.52 -1.99 -15.72
C ASP A 21 -14.83 -1.88 -16.52
N LYS A 22 -15.93 -2.39 -15.96
CA LYS A 22 -17.25 -2.40 -16.61
C LYS A 22 -17.78 -1.00 -16.94
N TYR A 23 -17.62 -0.04 -16.02
CA TYR A 23 -18.07 1.34 -16.21
C TYR A 23 -16.95 2.38 -16.15
N ALA A 24 -15.83 2.08 -15.48
CA ALA A 24 -14.69 2.99 -15.36
C ALA A 24 -13.38 2.20 -15.17
N SER A 25 -12.26 2.72 -15.66
CA SER A 25 -10.95 2.09 -15.47
C SER A 25 -10.55 2.03 -13.97
N GLY A 26 -10.01 0.88 -13.57
CA GLY A 26 -9.65 0.56 -12.19
C GLY A 26 -10.83 0.14 -11.32
N GLN A 27 -11.99 -0.17 -11.91
CA GLN A 27 -13.20 -0.50 -11.15
C GLN A 27 -13.36 -2.00 -10.97
N VAL A 28 -13.53 -2.44 -9.72
CA VAL A 28 -14.00 -3.79 -9.40
C VAL A 28 -15.51 -3.76 -9.13
N ILE A 29 -16.27 -4.55 -9.89
CA ILE A 29 -17.68 -4.85 -9.62
C ILE A 29 -17.79 -6.31 -9.23
N MET A 30 -18.39 -6.55 -8.07
CA MET A 30 -18.68 -7.88 -7.56
C MET A 30 -20.18 -8.06 -7.46
N THR A 31 -20.73 -9.02 -8.19
CA THR A 31 -22.16 -9.33 -8.15
C THR A 31 -22.36 -10.63 -7.39
N VAL A 32 -23.15 -10.57 -6.31
CA VAL A 32 -23.57 -11.76 -5.58
C VAL A 32 -25.01 -12.06 -5.95
N ARG A 33 -25.20 -13.16 -6.68
CA ARG A 33 -26.51 -13.69 -7.06
C ARG A 33 -26.99 -14.64 -5.98
N ALA A 34 -28.23 -14.51 -5.52
CA ALA A 34 -28.78 -15.37 -4.46
C ALA A 34 -30.30 -15.58 -4.61
N PRO A 35 -30.84 -16.72 -4.11
CA PRO A 35 -32.29 -16.99 -4.11
C PRO A 35 -33.08 -15.96 -3.28
N ASP A 36 -32.54 -15.58 -2.13
CA ASP A 36 -33.18 -14.71 -1.16
C ASP A 36 -32.14 -13.92 -0.34
N THR A 37 -32.64 -12.99 0.48
CA THR A 37 -31.82 -12.12 1.34
C THR A 37 -31.01 -12.89 2.38
N ALA A 38 -31.54 -14.00 2.90
CA ALA A 38 -30.84 -14.78 3.93
C ALA A 38 -29.63 -15.51 3.31
N ALA A 39 -29.80 -16.14 2.15
CA ALA A 39 -28.73 -16.77 1.40
C ALA A 39 -27.65 -15.76 0.98
N PHE A 40 -28.04 -14.55 0.55
CA PHE A 40 -27.11 -13.46 0.25
C PHE A 40 -26.27 -13.07 1.47
N ILE A 41 -26.90 -12.83 2.63
CA ILE A 41 -26.22 -12.43 3.86
C ILE A 41 -25.26 -13.54 4.33
N ASN A 42 -25.70 -14.79 4.31
CA ASN A 42 -24.87 -15.92 4.73
C ASN A 42 -23.65 -16.07 3.82
N PHE A 43 -23.83 -15.98 2.50
CA PHE A 43 -22.71 -16.01 1.55
C PHE A 43 -21.68 -14.92 1.84
N LEU A 44 -22.12 -13.67 2.08
CA LEU A 44 -21.20 -12.56 2.40
C LEU A 44 -20.44 -12.80 3.71
N LYS A 45 -21.09 -13.36 4.73
CA LYS A 45 -20.44 -13.65 6.02
C LYS A 45 -19.38 -14.74 5.88
N GLU A 46 -19.73 -15.83 5.19
CA GLU A 46 -18.85 -16.98 4.98
C GLU A 46 -17.64 -16.62 4.11
N ASN A 47 -17.82 -15.73 3.13
CA ASN A 47 -16.78 -15.36 2.17
C ASN A 47 -16.13 -13.99 2.42
N LYS A 48 -16.37 -13.38 3.60
CA LYS A 48 -15.94 -12.02 3.94
C LYS A 48 -14.47 -11.77 3.65
N GLU A 49 -13.60 -12.66 4.13
CA GLU A 49 -12.16 -12.49 4.00
C GLU A 49 -11.71 -12.56 2.53
N GLY A 50 -12.22 -13.52 1.76
CA GLY A 50 -11.91 -13.65 0.33
C GLY A 50 -12.34 -12.42 -0.48
N ILE A 51 -13.52 -11.87 -0.18
CA ILE A 51 -14.05 -10.65 -0.82
C ILE A 51 -13.16 -9.45 -0.50
N VAL A 52 -12.80 -9.27 0.78
CA VAL A 52 -11.93 -8.17 1.21
C VAL A 52 -10.55 -8.27 0.59
N ASN A 53 -9.93 -9.45 0.64
CA ASN A 53 -8.60 -9.69 0.07
C ASN A 53 -8.59 -9.46 -1.45
N TYR A 54 -9.64 -9.88 -2.17
CA TYR A 54 -9.75 -9.62 -3.60
C TYR A 54 -9.79 -8.12 -3.91
N ILE A 55 -10.60 -7.33 -3.18
CA ILE A 55 -10.62 -5.87 -3.34
C ILE A 55 -9.25 -5.26 -3.03
N LEU A 56 -8.64 -5.64 -1.91
CA LEU A 56 -7.36 -5.09 -1.49
C LEU A 56 -6.27 -5.36 -2.52
N ASN A 57 -6.20 -6.58 -3.04
CA ASN A 57 -5.23 -6.96 -4.07
C ASN A 57 -5.42 -6.11 -5.34
N LYS A 58 -6.67 -5.92 -5.79
CA LYS A 58 -6.95 -5.08 -6.96
C LYS A 58 -6.62 -3.61 -6.75
N GLU A 59 -6.86 -3.08 -5.54
CA GLU A 59 -6.47 -1.72 -5.17
C GLU A 59 -4.95 -1.55 -5.08
N MET A 60 -4.23 -2.55 -4.57
CA MET A 60 -2.77 -2.57 -4.53
C MET A 60 -2.17 -2.62 -5.93
N GLU A 61 -2.67 -3.49 -6.81
CA GLU A 61 -2.26 -3.57 -8.23
C GLU A 61 -2.44 -2.23 -8.93
N ARG A 62 -3.62 -1.61 -8.78
CA ARG A 62 -3.93 -0.29 -9.34
C ARG A 62 -3.00 0.80 -8.81
N THR A 63 -2.76 0.80 -7.50
CA THR A 63 -1.85 1.76 -6.85
C THR A 63 -0.42 1.58 -7.36
N ALA A 64 0.06 0.35 -7.48
CA ALA A 64 1.39 0.06 -8.00
C ALA A 64 1.55 0.54 -9.45
N GLN A 65 0.57 0.26 -10.32
CA GLN A 65 0.58 0.76 -11.70
C GLN A 65 0.58 2.28 -11.76
N TRP A 66 -0.22 2.94 -10.93
CA TRP A 66 -0.23 4.40 -10.84
C TRP A 66 1.13 4.94 -10.38
N LEU A 67 1.74 4.34 -9.35
CA LEU A 67 3.06 4.73 -8.86
C LEU A 67 4.17 4.55 -9.92
N ILE A 68 4.14 3.44 -10.66
CA ILE A 68 5.10 3.18 -11.74
C ILE A 68 4.96 4.21 -12.86
N LYS A 69 3.72 4.52 -13.25
CA LYS A 69 3.44 5.51 -14.31
C LYS A 69 3.74 6.94 -13.88
N ASP A 70 3.41 7.28 -12.64
CA ASP A 70 3.47 8.65 -12.15
C ASP A 70 4.79 8.98 -11.45
N SER A 71 5.68 8.03 -11.17
CA SER A 71 6.92 8.33 -10.46
C SER A 71 7.74 9.40 -11.17
N GLY A 72 7.91 10.56 -10.52
CA GLY A 72 8.79 11.64 -10.97
C GLY A 72 10.18 11.61 -10.32
N THR A 73 10.45 10.62 -9.47
CA THR A 73 11.65 10.57 -8.64
C THR A 73 12.84 9.95 -9.39
N PRO A 74 14.04 10.54 -9.29
CA PRO A 74 15.28 9.91 -9.75
C PRO A 74 15.54 8.58 -9.01
N GLN A 75 15.18 7.46 -9.62
CA GLN A 75 15.41 6.12 -9.06
C GLN A 75 16.88 5.68 -9.14
N SER A 76 17.68 6.37 -9.94
CA SER A 76 19.08 6.01 -10.19
C SER A 76 19.90 5.97 -8.92
N HIS A 77 19.69 6.91 -7.98
CA HIS A 77 20.48 6.96 -6.75
C HIS A 77 20.10 5.86 -5.76
N ILE A 78 18.81 5.58 -5.58
CA ILE A 78 18.35 4.50 -4.70
C ILE A 78 18.85 3.15 -5.21
N LYS A 79 18.80 2.92 -6.52
CA LYS A 79 19.34 1.70 -7.13
C LYS A 79 20.86 1.58 -6.92
N GLN A 80 21.59 2.68 -7.03
CA GLN A 80 23.05 2.70 -6.84
C GLN A 80 23.45 2.40 -5.39
N VAL A 81 22.76 2.99 -4.41
CA VAL A 81 23.12 2.87 -2.99
C VAL A 81 22.55 1.62 -2.34
N PHE A 82 21.31 1.24 -2.69
CA PHE A 82 20.56 0.18 -2.00
C PHE A 82 20.29 -1.06 -2.86
N GLY A 83 20.60 -1.03 -4.16
CA GLY A 83 20.45 -2.19 -5.04
C GLY A 83 19.01 -2.50 -5.46
N PHE A 84 18.03 -1.64 -5.12
CA PHE A 84 16.63 -1.84 -5.50
C PHE A 84 15.99 -0.57 -6.08
N ASN A 85 14.85 -0.75 -6.76
CA ASN A 85 14.02 0.33 -7.28
C ASN A 85 12.78 0.49 -6.37
N ILE A 86 12.34 1.72 -6.14
CA ILE A 86 11.13 2.01 -5.37
C ILE A 86 10.35 3.14 -6.03
N TYR A 87 9.09 2.86 -6.33
CA TYR A 87 8.16 3.84 -6.89
C TYR A 87 7.32 4.42 -5.75
N TYR A 88 7.30 5.74 -5.66
CA TYR A 88 6.51 6.44 -4.67
C TYR A 88 5.85 7.70 -5.26
N PRO A 89 4.79 8.25 -4.62
CA PRO A 89 4.02 9.36 -5.17
C PRO A 89 4.89 10.60 -5.42
N LYS A 90 4.55 11.37 -6.46
CA LYS A 90 5.11 12.72 -6.64
C LYS A 90 4.84 13.61 -5.43
N GLY A 91 5.65 14.66 -5.30
CA GLY A 91 5.50 15.69 -4.27
C GLY A 91 6.42 15.52 -3.07
N LEU A 92 7.26 14.48 -3.02
CA LEU A 92 8.37 14.37 -2.08
C LEU A 92 9.65 14.94 -2.71
N SER A 93 9.65 16.26 -2.97
CA SER A 93 10.72 16.93 -3.73
C SER A 93 11.96 17.27 -2.91
N ASN A 94 11.86 17.30 -1.58
CA ASN A 94 13.02 17.58 -0.72
C ASN A 94 13.72 16.25 -0.42
N ILE A 95 14.90 16.06 -1.00
CA ILE A 95 15.66 14.82 -0.94
C ILE A 95 16.97 15.08 -0.19
N THR A 96 17.25 14.26 0.82
CA THR A 96 18.51 14.23 1.57
C THR A 96 19.13 12.84 1.42
N GLU A 97 20.39 12.79 1.00
CA GLU A 97 21.13 11.55 0.73
C GLU A 97 22.44 11.53 1.50
N HIS A 98 22.75 10.38 2.12
CA HIS A 98 24.03 10.09 2.77
C HIS A 98 24.42 8.63 2.48
N PRO A 99 25.66 8.20 2.78
CA PRO A 99 26.01 6.79 2.71
C PRO A 99 25.01 5.96 3.52
N ASN A 100 24.38 4.97 2.89
CA ASN A 100 23.38 4.10 3.48
C ASN A 100 22.09 4.79 3.96
N PHE A 101 21.79 6.01 3.52
CA PHE A 101 20.60 6.75 3.92
C PHE A 101 20.00 7.58 2.79
N TYR A 102 18.68 7.55 2.68
CA TYR A 102 17.90 8.32 1.74
C TYR A 102 16.62 8.79 2.43
N TRP A 103 16.32 10.07 2.33
CA TRP A 103 15.10 10.64 2.85
C TRP A 103 14.47 11.56 1.82
N ALA A 104 13.23 11.29 1.43
CA ALA A 104 12.43 12.15 0.58
C ALA A 104 11.19 12.64 1.34
N THR A 105 10.93 13.94 1.29
CA THR A 105 9.82 14.57 2.02
C THR A 105 9.15 15.69 1.22
N ASN A 106 7.87 15.94 1.50
CA ASN A 106 7.20 17.14 1.01
C ASN A 106 7.45 18.37 1.89
N SER A 107 8.16 18.22 3.02
CA SER A 107 8.44 19.27 4.03
C SER A 107 7.21 20.10 4.42
N ALA A 108 6.01 19.54 4.31
CA ALA A 108 4.78 20.29 4.52
C ALA A 108 4.52 20.46 6.02
N GLY A 109 4.24 21.68 6.48
CA GLY A 109 3.90 21.95 7.89
C GLY A 109 2.59 21.27 8.35
N ARG A 110 1.73 20.87 7.41
CA ARG A 110 0.55 20.01 7.64
C ARG A 110 0.54 18.91 6.58
N ALA A 111 0.15 17.69 6.98
CA ALA A 111 0.18 16.50 6.12
C ALA A 111 1.58 16.21 5.54
N ARG A 112 2.61 16.32 6.38
CA ARG A 112 3.97 15.88 6.06
C ARG A 112 3.93 14.40 5.66
N LYS A 113 4.63 14.08 4.59
CA LYS A 113 4.85 12.72 4.11
C LYS A 113 6.33 12.51 3.93
N ASP A 114 6.82 11.36 4.36
CA ASP A 114 8.23 11.00 4.30
C ASP A 114 8.40 9.59 3.78
N ILE A 115 9.45 9.40 2.99
CA ILE A 115 10.03 8.09 2.71
C ILE A 115 11.45 8.12 3.21
N VAL A 116 11.76 7.20 4.12
CA VAL A 116 13.13 7.02 4.61
C VAL A 116 13.58 5.61 4.31
N ILE A 117 14.75 5.50 3.70
CA ILE A 117 15.42 4.24 3.39
C ILE A 117 16.78 4.32 4.06
N TYR A 118 17.12 3.33 4.87
CA TYR A 118 18.43 3.27 5.49
C TYR A 118 18.90 1.83 5.65
N GLN A 119 20.22 1.64 5.61
CA GLN A 119 20.86 0.35 5.89
C GLN A 119 21.61 0.44 7.21
N PHE A 120 21.61 -0.66 7.96
CA PHE A 120 22.39 -0.83 9.17
C PHE A 120 22.98 -2.24 9.19
N PRO A 121 24.15 -2.45 9.83
CA PRO A 121 24.80 -3.75 9.84
C PRO A 121 23.95 -4.78 10.61
N TYR A 122 23.86 -5.98 10.06
CA TYR A 122 23.38 -7.14 10.80
C TYR A 122 24.47 -7.58 11.79
N THR A 123 24.14 -7.61 13.08
CA THR A 123 25.05 -8.10 14.13
C THR A 123 24.57 -9.41 14.74
N SER A 124 23.25 -9.57 14.88
CA SER A 124 22.59 -10.72 15.52
C SER A 124 21.08 -10.68 15.27
N GLU A 125 20.38 -11.77 15.55
CA GLU A 125 18.91 -11.83 15.47
C GLU A 125 18.22 -10.79 16.36
N SER A 126 18.82 -10.44 17.51
CA SER A 126 18.30 -9.41 18.41
C SER A 126 18.17 -8.02 17.79
N VAL A 127 18.80 -7.78 16.63
CA VAL A 127 18.60 -6.55 15.85
C VAL A 127 17.17 -6.41 15.34
N PHE A 128 16.48 -7.53 15.10
CA PHE A 128 15.08 -7.56 14.66
C PHE A 128 14.07 -7.50 15.81
N GLU A 129 14.53 -7.43 17.06
CA GLU A 129 13.65 -7.16 18.19
C GLU A 129 13.08 -5.74 18.12
N LYS A 130 11.83 -5.59 18.55
CA LYS A 130 11.07 -4.35 18.46
C LYS A 130 11.84 -3.13 19.00
N ASP A 131 12.40 -3.25 20.21
CA ASP A 131 13.07 -2.13 20.87
C ASP A 131 14.41 -1.79 20.21
N SER A 132 15.12 -2.80 19.69
CA SER A 132 16.33 -2.63 18.89
C SER A 132 16.05 -1.88 17.59
N LEU A 133 15.02 -2.28 16.84
CA LEU A 133 14.58 -1.59 15.63
C LEU A 133 14.17 -0.13 15.90
N ILE A 134 13.47 0.13 17.01
CA ILE A 134 13.11 1.50 17.43
C ILE A 134 14.36 2.32 17.76
N ALA A 135 15.32 1.75 18.50
CA ALA A 135 16.56 2.43 18.86
C ALA A 135 17.41 2.75 17.62
N ILE A 136 17.54 1.79 16.69
CA ILE A 136 18.24 1.99 15.41
C ILE A 136 17.56 3.08 14.59
N ARG A 137 16.23 3.02 14.45
CA ARG A 137 15.46 4.06 13.76
C ARG A 137 15.72 5.42 14.39
N ASN A 138 15.54 5.58 15.69
CA ASN A 138 15.71 6.88 16.35
C ASN A 138 17.14 7.41 16.19
N ARG A 139 18.16 6.54 16.29
CA ARG A 139 19.56 6.90 16.06
C ARG A 139 19.82 7.36 14.63
N VAL A 140 19.39 6.59 13.63
CA VAL A 140 19.64 6.91 12.22
C VAL A 140 18.85 8.15 11.79
N LEU A 141 17.56 8.23 12.15
CA LEU A 141 16.74 9.39 11.80
C LEU A 141 17.22 10.66 12.51
N GLY A 142 17.58 10.57 13.80
CA GLY A 142 18.07 11.73 14.56
C GLY A 142 19.41 12.29 14.08
N GLN A 143 20.20 11.50 13.33
CA GLN A 143 21.44 11.98 12.70
C GLN A 143 21.19 12.88 11.49
N TYR A 144 20.09 12.67 10.75
CA TYR A 144 19.90 13.27 9.41
C TYR A 144 18.58 14.03 9.25
N ILE A 145 17.61 13.84 10.14
CA ILE A 145 16.31 14.50 10.13
C ILE A 145 16.23 15.40 11.37
N THR A 146 16.66 16.65 11.23
CA THR A 146 16.55 17.65 12.30
C THR A 146 15.14 18.24 12.36
N GLY A 147 14.74 18.67 13.55
CA GLY A 147 13.47 19.36 13.75
C GLY A 147 13.56 20.82 13.28
N SER A 148 12.42 21.49 13.10
CA SER A 148 12.37 22.92 12.75
C SER A 148 12.78 23.86 13.91
N PHE A 149 13.29 23.33 15.02
CA PHE A 149 13.60 24.08 16.24
C PHE A 149 15.03 23.86 16.74
N ASP A 150 15.90 23.31 15.90
CA ASP A 150 17.36 23.34 16.11
C ASP A 150 17.98 24.57 15.42
#